data_AF-A0A7W1CQX6-F1
#
_entry.id   AF-A0A7W1CQX6-F1
#
_cell.length_a   1.000
_cell.length_b   1.000
_cell.length_c   1.000
_cell.angle_alpha   90.00
_cell.angle_beta   90.00
_cell.angle_gamma   90.00
#
_symmetry.space_group_name_H-M   'P 1'
#
loop_
_entity.id
_entity.type
_entity.pdbx_description
1 polymer ?
#
loop_
_entity_poly.entity_id
_entity_poly.type
_entity_poly.pdbx_seq_one_letter_code
_entity_poly.pdbx_strand_id
1 'polypeptide(L)'
;MMTLLVVASPCALVLSIPSAILVAIAAGARNGILFRGGVAVETLAGVNHFAFDKTGTLTTGELEVSRIETAGLTTADEALAAAAAVAQDSTHPLSRAVVAEAQRRALPPVETRDVVNIPGFGMEARSDAGVLAIGSRRLMEQRGFAVAGYSSSGAEAEVWVARDALLGVIYLRDRLRPATPAVIAALRRAGSSVALVSGDRAAAAERVARASGIEEVHADLTPNEKLEWIQRWRREGKTVAMVGDGINDAPSLTAADVSLGRGARGSDAALAQADVILMHDRIENVPTALRRSRRARRIIRQNLFISLGTVAVLVGCALAQKIKLSLGVVGHEGSTVVVVLNGLRLLRIRPDRNT
;
A
#
# COMPACT_ATOMS: atom_id res chain seq x y z
N MET A 1 35.45 28.93 35.88
CA MET A 1 35.49 27.51 35.50
C MET A 1 34.12 26.83 35.61
N MET A 2 33.45 26.84 36.77
CA MET A 2 32.17 26.13 36.96
C MET A 2 31.04 26.57 36.02
N THR A 3 30.89 27.87 35.77
CA THR A 3 29.86 28.38 34.83
C THR A 3 30.03 27.83 33.41
N LEU A 4 31.28 27.66 32.95
CA LEU A 4 31.58 27.14 31.61
C LEU A 4 31.16 25.66 31.49
N LEU A 5 31.46 24.86 32.51
CA LEU A 5 31.09 23.44 32.54
C LEU A 5 29.57 23.25 32.51
N VAL A 6 28.83 24.08 33.26
CA VAL A 6 27.37 24.01 33.32
C VAL A 6 26.74 24.40 31.99
N VAL A 7 27.14 25.52 31.38
CA VAL A 7 26.50 25.98 30.14
C VAL A 7 26.92 25.19 28.90
N ALA A 8 28.05 24.47 28.96
CA ALA A 8 28.50 23.58 27.89
C ALA A 8 27.76 22.23 27.87
N SER A 9 26.95 21.92 28.89
CA SER A 9 26.16 20.69 28.92
C SER A 9 25.20 20.63 27.72
N PRO A 10 25.04 19.48 27.02
CA PRO A 10 24.21 19.38 25.83
C PRO A 10 22.76 18.93 26.09
N CYS A 11 22.13 19.24 27.24
CA CYS A 11 20.80 18.71 27.60
C CYS A 11 19.71 18.92 26.52
N ALA A 12 19.56 20.15 26.02
CA ALA A 12 18.59 20.45 24.95
C ALA A 12 18.92 19.72 23.63
N LEU A 13 20.20 19.53 23.33
CA LEU A 13 20.68 18.80 22.16
C LEU A 13 20.28 17.32 22.26
N VAL A 14 20.49 16.70 23.42
CA VAL A 14 20.10 15.30 23.69
C VAL A 14 18.58 15.10 23.50
N LEU A 15 17.77 16.07 23.93
CA LEU A 15 16.30 16.03 23.80
C LEU A 15 15.78 16.43 22.40
N SER A 16 16.62 16.98 21.53
CA SER A 16 16.19 17.58 20.25
C SER A 16 15.52 16.58 19.30
N ILE A 17 16.05 15.37 19.22
CA ILE A 17 15.55 14.28 18.37
C ILE A 17 14.42 13.50 19.04
N PRO A 18 14.59 12.90 20.24
CA PRO A 18 13.58 12.00 20.82
C PRO A 18 12.26 12.70 21.11
N SER A 19 12.26 14.00 21.46
CA SER A 19 11.03 14.76 21.68
C SER A 19 10.17 14.86 20.41
N ALA A 20 10.77 15.21 19.26
CA ALA A 20 10.06 15.34 18.00
C ALA A 20 9.59 13.98 17.48
N ILE A 21 10.42 12.94 17.60
CA ILE A 21 10.09 11.57 17.18
C ILE A 21 8.92 11.03 18.00
N LEU A 22 8.98 11.11 19.33
CA LEU A 22 7.92 10.58 20.20
C LEU A 22 6.58 11.23 19.88
N VAL A 23 6.58 12.55 19.67
CA VAL A 23 5.36 13.27 19.28
C VAL A 23 4.90 12.88 17.88
N ALA A 24 5.80 12.66 16.92
CA ALA A 24 5.44 12.21 15.58
C ALA A 24 4.77 10.82 15.61
N ILE A 25 5.32 9.88 16.38
CA ILE A 25 4.76 8.53 16.58
C ILE A 25 3.38 8.64 17.23
N ALA A 26 3.25 9.37 18.34
CA ALA A 26 1.99 9.54 19.04
C ALA A 26 0.91 10.22 18.16
N ALA A 27 1.29 11.25 17.40
CA ALA A 27 0.39 11.94 16.48
C ALA A 27 0.03 11.06 15.27
N GLY A 28 0.95 10.24 14.78
CA GLY A 28 0.69 9.24 13.74
C GLY A 28 -0.36 8.23 14.19
N ALA A 29 -0.16 7.62 15.37
CA ALA A 29 -1.04 6.59 15.90
C ALA A 29 -2.48 7.11 16.06
N ARG A 30 -2.66 8.34 16.53
CA ARG A 30 -3.97 9.02 16.62
C ARG A 30 -4.68 9.22 15.26
N ASN A 31 -3.95 9.15 14.15
CA ASN A 31 -4.45 9.33 12.80
C ASN A 31 -4.35 8.04 11.96
N GLY A 32 -4.21 6.88 12.60
CA GLY A 32 -4.18 5.58 11.92
C GLY A 32 -2.87 5.29 11.17
N ILE A 33 -1.75 5.89 11.59
CA ILE A 33 -0.40 5.64 11.07
C ILE A 33 0.50 5.21 12.23
N LEU A 34 0.83 3.93 12.30
CA LEU A 34 1.68 3.40 13.37
C LEU A 34 3.12 3.27 12.88
N PHE A 35 4.04 4.02 13.47
CA PHE A 35 5.47 3.94 13.20
C PHE A 35 6.15 2.96 14.16
N ARG A 36 6.92 2.00 13.65
CA ARG A 36 7.71 1.03 14.42
C ARG A 36 9.06 1.64 14.83
N GLY A 37 8.99 2.75 15.57
CA GLY A 37 10.16 3.45 16.09
C GLY A 37 10.57 4.69 15.28
N GLY A 38 11.62 5.37 15.78
CA GLY A 38 12.07 6.66 15.25
C GLY A 38 12.72 6.60 13.88
N VAL A 39 13.46 5.52 13.61
CA VAL A 39 14.14 5.30 12.33
C VAL A 39 13.13 5.31 11.17
N ALA A 40 11.97 4.69 11.34
CA ALA A 40 10.90 4.71 10.33
C ALA A 40 10.42 6.15 10.02
N VAL A 41 10.28 7.00 11.04
CA VAL A 41 9.90 8.41 10.87
C VAL A 41 10.98 9.17 10.10
N GLU A 42 12.26 8.99 10.48
CA GLU A 42 13.39 9.69 9.90
C GLU A 42 13.68 9.25 8.45
N THR A 43 13.70 7.95 8.19
CA THR A 43 13.94 7.40 6.85
C THR A 43 12.80 7.78 5.91
N LEU A 44 11.54 7.67 6.34
CA LEU A 44 10.40 8.10 5.52
C LEU A 44 10.47 9.59 5.17
N ALA A 45 11.05 10.43 6.04
CA ALA A 45 11.22 11.85 5.73
C ALA A 45 12.20 12.11 4.57
N GLY A 46 13.11 11.16 4.29
CA GLY A 46 14.07 11.20 3.20
C GLY A 46 13.60 10.55 1.89
N VAL A 47 12.49 9.82 1.90
CA VAL A 47 12.01 9.08 0.73
C VAL A 47 11.75 9.99 -0.46
N ASN A 48 12.30 9.58 -1.61
CA ASN A 48 12.18 10.25 -2.91
C ASN A 48 11.70 9.30 -4.03
N HIS A 49 11.57 7.99 -3.76
CA HIS A 49 11.04 7.00 -4.69
C HIS A 49 10.11 6.03 -3.95
N PHE A 50 8.89 5.83 -4.46
CA PHE A 50 7.92 4.87 -3.94
C PHE A 50 7.73 3.73 -4.92
N ALA A 51 7.94 2.50 -4.46
CA ALA A 51 7.54 1.28 -5.15
C ALA A 51 6.23 0.79 -4.54
N PHE A 52 5.18 0.68 -5.37
CA PHE A 52 3.90 0.14 -4.94
C PHE A 52 3.71 -1.27 -5.49
N ASP A 53 3.34 -2.21 -4.63
CA ASP A 53 2.71 -3.44 -5.10
C ASP A 53 1.32 -3.13 -5.69
N LYS A 54 0.88 -3.98 -6.61
CA LYS A 54 -0.43 -3.84 -7.26
C LYS A 54 -1.54 -4.42 -6.38
N THR A 55 -1.50 -5.73 -6.15
CA THR A 55 -2.63 -6.53 -5.64
C THR A 55 -2.82 -6.28 -4.15
N GLY A 56 -4.03 -5.96 -3.72
CA GLY A 56 -4.30 -5.64 -2.31
C GLY A 56 -3.72 -4.29 -1.85
N THR A 57 -2.84 -3.65 -2.63
CA THR A 57 -2.23 -2.34 -2.32
C THR A 57 -2.89 -1.20 -3.13
N LEU A 58 -2.55 -1.03 -4.40
CA LEU A 58 -3.23 -0.03 -5.25
C LEU A 58 -4.69 -0.44 -5.53
N THR A 59 -4.93 -1.74 -5.54
CA THR A 59 -6.23 -2.36 -5.71
C THR A 59 -6.75 -2.91 -4.38
N THR A 60 -8.03 -3.31 -4.36
CA THR A 60 -8.68 -3.83 -3.16
C THR A 60 -8.24 -5.25 -2.78
N GLY A 61 -7.67 -6.00 -3.72
CA GLY A 61 -7.45 -7.45 -3.58
C GLY A 61 -8.73 -8.27 -3.76
N GLU A 62 -9.83 -7.62 -4.13
CA GLU A 62 -11.14 -8.21 -4.36
C GLU A 62 -11.44 -8.17 -5.85
N LEU A 63 -11.76 -9.34 -6.40
CA LEU A 63 -12.11 -9.48 -7.81
C LEU A 63 -13.57 -9.05 -8.02
N GLU A 64 -13.80 -8.29 -9.09
CA GLU A 64 -15.12 -7.91 -9.58
C GLU A 64 -15.28 -8.38 -11.03
N VAL A 65 -16.51 -8.71 -11.42
CA VAL A 65 -16.85 -8.96 -12.82
C VAL A 65 -16.81 -7.62 -13.57
N SER A 66 -15.91 -7.51 -14.55
CA SER A 66 -15.72 -6.29 -15.32
C SER A 66 -16.61 -6.23 -16.57
N ARG A 67 -16.73 -7.35 -17.27
CA ARG A 67 -17.59 -7.53 -18.44
C ARG A 67 -17.89 -9.00 -18.68
N ILE A 68 -18.92 -9.27 -19.47
CA ILE A 68 -19.32 -10.61 -19.90
C ILE A 68 -19.48 -10.56 -21.42
N GLU A 69 -18.74 -11.40 -22.13
CA GLU A 69 -18.90 -11.59 -23.57
C GLU A 69 -19.65 -12.92 -23.78
N THR A 70 -20.76 -12.89 -24.50
CA THR A 70 -21.64 -14.06 -24.67
C THR A 70 -21.50 -14.70 -26.05
N ALA A 71 -21.91 -15.95 -26.13
CA ALA A 71 -21.94 -16.73 -27.36
C ALA A 71 -23.36 -16.94 -27.87
N GLY A 72 -23.56 -16.84 -29.19
CA GLY A 72 -24.83 -17.14 -29.85
C GLY A 72 -25.96 -16.22 -29.36
N LEU A 73 -27.06 -16.82 -28.91
CA LEU A 73 -28.24 -16.11 -28.39
C LEU A 73 -28.24 -15.99 -26.86
N THR A 74 -27.15 -16.39 -26.19
CA THR A 74 -27.07 -16.39 -24.73
C THR A 74 -26.98 -14.97 -24.19
N THR A 75 -27.78 -14.67 -23.17
CA THR A 75 -27.71 -13.39 -22.46
C THR A 75 -26.60 -13.40 -21.40
N ALA A 76 -26.10 -12.20 -21.05
CA ALA A 76 -25.04 -12.08 -20.04
C ALA A 76 -25.49 -12.63 -18.67
N ASP A 77 -26.77 -12.46 -18.34
CA ASP A 77 -27.35 -12.93 -17.09
C ASP A 77 -27.52 -14.45 -17.07
N GLU A 78 -27.86 -15.08 -18.20
CA GLU A 78 -27.88 -16.54 -18.32
C GLU A 78 -26.49 -17.15 -18.13
N ALA A 79 -25.47 -16.60 -18.79
CA ALA A 79 -24.09 -17.05 -18.65
C ALA A 79 -23.58 -16.88 -17.21
N LEU A 80 -23.91 -15.74 -16.57
CA LEU A 80 -23.55 -15.46 -15.19
C LEU A 80 -24.28 -16.36 -14.19
N ALA A 81 -25.58 -16.58 -14.35
CA ALA A 81 -26.36 -17.47 -13.49
C ALA A 81 -25.87 -18.92 -13.58
N ALA A 82 -25.59 -19.40 -14.80
CA ALA A 82 -25.01 -20.72 -15.03
C ALA A 82 -23.66 -20.87 -14.34
N ALA A 83 -22.79 -19.85 -14.45
CA ALA A 83 -21.49 -19.88 -13.81
C ALA A 83 -21.56 -19.82 -12.29
N ALA A 84 -22.43 -18.96 -11.76
CA ALA A 84 -22.63 -18.81 -10.32
C ALA A 84 -23.15 -20.10 -9.68
N ALA A 85 -24.03 -20.83 -10.36
CA ALA A 85 -24.58 -22.09 -9.86
C ALA A 85 -23.49 -23.15 -9.65
N VAL A 86 -22.60 -23.34 -10.62
CA VAL A 86 -21.45 -24.26 -10.46
C VAL A 86 -20.48 -23.74 -9.39
N ALA A 87 -20.33 -22.42 -9.26
CA ALA A 87 -19.37 -21.78 -8.38
C ALA A 87 -19.82 -21.60 -6.91
N GLN A 88 -21.08 -21.89 -6.56
CA GLN A 88 -21.69 -21.52 -5.26
C GLN A 88 -20.86 -21.91 -4.04
N ASP A 89 -20.38 -23.15 -3.99
CA ASP A 89 -19.65 -23.70 -2.84
C ASP A 89 -18.12 -23.57 -2.95
N SER A 90 -17.63 -22.91 -4.00
CA SER A 90 -16.20 -22.79 -4.26
C SER A 90 -15.57 -21.64 -3.47
N THR A 91 -14.50 -21.94 -2.74
CA THR A 91 -13.72 -20.94 -1.98
C THR A 91 -12.77 -20.13 -2.86
N HIS A 92 -12.64 -20.47 -4.14
CA HIS A 92 -11.72 -19.79 -5.06
C HIS A 92 -12.11 -18.31 -5.27
N PRO A 93 -11.16 -17.36 -5.27
CA PRO A 93 -11.47 -15.93 -5.45
C PRO A 93 -12.29 -15.59 -6.69
N LEU A 94 -12.02 -16.24 -7.84
CA LEU A 94 -12.81 -16.06 -9.06
C LEU A 94 -14.28 -16.49 -8.87
N SER A 95 -14.48 -17.67 -8.28
CA SER A 95 -15.81 -18.24 -8.02
C SER A 95 -16.63 -17.32 -7.12
N ARG A 96 -16.04 -16.84 -6.01
CA ARG A 96 -16.70 -15.90 -5.10
C ARG A 96 -17.13 -14.61 -5.80
N ALA A 97 -16.30 -14.08 -6.70
CA ALA A 97 -16.62 -12.87 -7.44
C ALA A 97 -17.76 -13.07 -8.46
N VAL A 98 -17.79 -14.23 -9.14
CA VAL A 98 -18.90 -14.63 -10.02
C VAL A 98 -20.22 -14.75 -9.23
N VAL A 99 -20.18 -15.46 -8.10
CA VAL A 99 -21.36 -15.64 -7.22
C VAL A 99 -21.85 -14.30 -6.66
N ALA A 100 -20.93 -13.44 -6.20
CA ALA A 100 -21.27 -12.13 -5.66
C ALA A 100 -21.94 -11.24 -6.72
N GLU A 101 -21.47 -11.26 -7.97
CA GLU A 101 -22.09 -10.49 -9.06
C GLU A 101 -23.48 -11.02 -9.42
N ALA A 102 -23.67 -12.35 -9.45
CA ALA A 102 -24.98 -12.95 -9.70
C ALA A 102 -25.99 -12.58 -8.59
N GLN A 103 -25.56 -12.61 -7.32
CA GLN A 103 -26.36 -12.18 -6.19
C GLN A 103 -26.69 -10.67 -6.27
N ARG A 104 -25.72 -9.83 -6.63
CA ARG A 104 -25.91 -8.38 -6.80
C ARG A 104 -26.96 -8.05 -7.88
N ARG A 105 -27.03 -8.86 -8.93
CA ARG A 105 -28.06 -8.75 -10.00
C ARG A 105 -29.38 -9.44 -9.68
N ALA A 106 -29.48 -10.10 -8.52
CA ALA A 106 -30.65 -10.89 -8.11
C ALA A 106 -31.07 -11.93 -9.17
N LEU A 107 -30.09 -12.61 -9.77
CA LEU A 107 -30.36 -13.62 -10.79
C LEU A 107 -31.02 -14.86 -10.17
N PRO A 108 -31.95 -15.52 -10.90
CA PRO A 108 -32.60 -16.73 -10.41
C PRO A 108 -31.56 -17.84 -10.22
N PRO A 109 -31.66 -18.63 -9.12
CA PRO A 109 -30.75 -19.74 -8.90
C PRO A 109 -30.97 -20.81 -9.97
N VAL A 110 -29.87 -21.36 -10.48
CA VAL A 110 -29.89 -22.57 -11.31
C VAL A 110 -29.54 -23.75 -10.41
N GLU A 111 -30.38 -24.78 -10.38
CA GLU A 111 -30.07 -25.98 -9.61
C GLU A 111 -28.98 -26.80 -10.32
N THR A 112 -27.97 -27.19 -9.55
CA THR A 112 -26.88 -28.05 -10.00
C THR A 112 -26.68 -29.21 -9.06
N ARG A 113 -26.32 -30.37 -9.62
CA ARG A 113 -26.00 -31.61 -8.90
C ARG A 113 -24.63 -32.10 -9.34
N ASP A 114 -24.03 -32.97 -8.53
CA ASP A 114 -22.76 -33.64 -8.86
C ASP A 114 -21.64 -32.67 -9.26
N VAL A 115 -21.40 -31.64 -8.45
CA VAL A 115 -20.33 -30.67 -8.70
C VAL A 115 -18.97 -31.35 -8.54
N VAL A 116 -18.16 -31.32 -9.61
CA VAL A 116 -16.82 -31.90 -9.66
C VAL A 116 -15.80 -30.78 -9.92
N ASN A 117 -14.79 -30.71 -9.07
CA ASN A 117 -13.65 -29.82 -9.28
C ASN A 117 -12.59 -30.51 -10.16
N ILE A 118 -12.12 -29.82 -11.19
CA ILE A 118 -11.08 -30.28 -12.11
C ILE A 118 -9.80 -29.46 -11.82
N PRO A 119 -8.86 -29.99 -11.03
CA PRO A 119 -7.71 -29.23 -10.53
C PRO A 119 -6.92 -28.57 -11.66
N GLY A 120 -6.73 -27.26 -11.54
CA GLY A 120 -5.98 -26.45 -12.52
C GLY A 120 -6.76 -26.09 -13.79
N PHE A 121 -7.99 -26.56 -13.95
CA PHE A 121 -8.80 -26.32 -15.15
C PHE A 121 -10.12 -25.61 -14.86
N GLY A 122 -10.88 -26.02 -13.85
CA GLY A 122 -12.23 -25.49 -13.61
C GLY A 122 -13.13 -26.42 -12.80
N MET A 123 -14.43 -26.32 -13.00
CA MET A 123 -15.46 -27.12 -12.33
C MET A 123 -16.56 -27.50 -13.32
N GLU A 124 -17.20 -28.64 -13.07
CA GLU A 124 -18.34 -29.11 -13.84
C GLU A 124 -19.48 -29.50 -12.90
N ALA A 125 -20.72 -29.38 -13.37
CA ALA A 125 -21.90 -29.84 -12.65
C ALA A 125 -23.01 -30.23 -13.62
N ARG A 126 -23.95 -31.06 -13.17
CA ARG A 126 -25.16 -31.41 -13.92
C ARG A 126 -26.28 -30.45 -13.58
N SER A 127 -26.96 -29.92 -14.60
CA SER A 127 -28.20 -29.15 -14.46
C SER A 127 -29.32 -29.83 -15.25
N ASP A 128 -30.57 -29.44 -15.02
CA ASP A 128 -31.71 -29.96 -15.79
C ASP A 128 -31.59 -29.67 -17.30
N ALA A 129 -30.83 -28.63 -17.67
CA ALA A 129 -30.60 -28.20 -19.05
C ALA A 129 -29.34 -28.80 -19.69
N GLY A 130 -28.58 -29.68 -19.00
CA GLY A 130 -27.35 -30.29 -19.51
C GLY A 130 -26.15 -30.16 -18.58
N VAL A 131 -24.97 -30.56 -19.07
CA VAL A 131 -23.72 -30.49 -18.30
C VAL A 131 -23.15 -29.07 -18.39
N LEU A 132 -23.01 -28.43 -17.23
CA LEU A 132 -22.41 -27.11 -17.09
C LEU A 132 -20.92 -27.25 -16.78
N ALA A 133 -20.11 -26.47 -17.49
CA ALA A 133 -18.67 -26.36 -17.25
C ALA A 133 -18.29 -24.89 -17.05
N ILE A 134 -17.52 -24.61 -16.00
CA ILE A 134 -16.84 -23.33 -15.81
C ILE A 134 -15.34 -23.51 -15.67
N GLY A 135 -14.53 -22.62 -16.22
CA GLY A 135 -13.09 -22.70 -15.98
C GLY A 135 -12.22 -21.91 -16.95
N SER A 136 -11.00 -22.39 -17.10
CA SER A 136 -10.00 -21.82 -17.99
C SER A 136 -10.34 -22.05 -19.46
N ARG A 137 -9.78 -21.21 -20.34
CA ARG A 137 -9.82 -21.42 -21.79
C ARG A 137 -9.37 -22.82 -22.21
N ARG A 138 -8.32 -23.34 -21.56
CA ARG A 138 -7.76 -24.67 -21.85
C ARG A 138 -8.76 -25.80 -21.57
N LEU A 139 -9.58 -25.66 -20.52
CA LEU A 139 -10.66 -26.62 -20.25
C LEU A 139 -11.66 -26.64 -21.41
N MET A 140 -12.06 -25.46 -21.89
CA MET A 140 -13.02 -25.35 -22.98
C MET A 140 -12.48 -25.96 -24.28
N GLU A 141 -11.21 -25.70 -24.59
CA GLU A 141 -10.53 -26.29 -25.75
C GLU A 141 -10.45 -27.83 -25.65
N GLN A 142 -10.14 -28.37 -24.46
CA GLN A 142 -10.12 -29.82 -24.23
C GLN A 142 -11.50 -30.48 -24.37
N ARG A 143 -12.57 -29.75 -24.07
CA ARG A 143 -13.95 -30.20 -24.25
C ARG A 143 -14.48 -29.98 -25.68
N GLY A 144 -13.66 -29.43 -26.57
CA GLY A 144 -14.00 -29.22 -27.99
C GLY A 144 -14.87 -28.00 -28.25
N PHE A 145 -14.99 -27.06 -27.30
CA PHE A 145 -15.76 -25.84 -27.51
C PHE A 145 -15.01 -24.84 -28.39
N ALA A 146 -15.75 -24.17 -29.28
CA ALA A 146 -15.20 -23.12 -30.13
C ALA A 146 -14.93 -21.84 -29.31
N VAL A 147 -13.66 -21.65 -28.93
CA VAL A 147 -13.18 -20.46 -28.20
C VAL A 147 -12.58 -19.38 -29.12
N ALA A 148 -12.49 -19.65 -30.42
CA ALA A 148 -11.97 -18.72 -31.40
C ALA A 148 -12.94 -17.54 -31.59
N GLY A 149 -12.43 -16.31 -31.49
CA GLY A 149 -13.22 -15.07 -31.64
C GLY A 149 -13.27 -14.19 -30.38
N TYR A 150 -12.97 -14.74 -29.20
CA TYR A 150 -12.87 -13.95 -27.96
C TYR A 150 -11.45 -13.41 -27.79
N SER A 151 -11.33 -12.08 -27.71
CA SER A 151 -10.04 -11.45 -27.49
C SER A 151 -9.67 -11.53 -26.01
N SER A 152 -8.53 -12.15 -25.70
CA SER A 152 -7.93 -12.00 -24.38
C SER A 152 -7.11 -10.73 -24.38
N SER A 153 -7.49 -9.75 -23.56
CA SER A 153 -6.64 -8.58 -23.32
C SER A 153 -5.38 -8.95 -22.51
N GLY A 154 -5.32 -10.16 -21.96
CA GLY A 154 -4.29 -10.61 -20.99
C GLY A 154 -4.33 -9.86 -19.65
N ALA A 155 -5.19 -8.85 -19.54
CA ALA A 155 -5.25 -7.96 -18.39
C ALA A 155 -6.27 -8.48 -17.36
N GLU A 156 -7.36 -9.09 -17.80
CA GLU A 156 -8.37 -9.70 -16.91
C GLU A 156 -8.17 -11.20 -16.74
N ALA A 157 -8.61 -11.71 -15.59
CA ALA A 157 -8.83 -13.13 -15.42
C ALA A 157 -10.10 -13.53 -16.17
N GLU A 158 -10.11 -14.74 -16.72
CA GLU A 158 -11.20 -15.25 -17.55
C GLU A 158 -11.82 -16.49 -16.90
N VAL A 159 -13.14 -16.49 -16.79
CA VAL A 159 -13.93 -17.66 -16.44
C VAL A 159 -14.85 -17.96 -17.61
N TRP A 160 -14.52 -19.01 -18.33
CA TRP A 160 -15.29 -19.48 -19.47
C TRP A 160 -16.45 -20.33 -18.99
N VAL A 161 -17.59 -20.25 -19.67
CA VAL A 161 -18.84 -20.89 -19.28
C VAL A 161 -19.40 -21.63 -20.49
N ALA A 162 -19.75 -22.90 -20.32
CA ALA A 162 -20.34 -23.72 -21.36
C ALA A 162 -21.45 -24.64 -20.84
N ARG A 163 -22.42 -24.91 -21.70
CA ARG A 163 -23.51 -25.88 -21.53
C ARG A 163 -23.85 -26.49 -22.89
N ASP A 164 -23.32 -27.67 -23.19
CA ASP A 164 -23.38 -28.35 -24.50
C ASP A 164 -22.80 -27.56 -25.70
N ALA A 165 -22.80 -26.23 -25.64
CA ALA A 165 -22.07 -25.26 -26.44
C ALA A 165 -21.51 -24.17 -25.51
N LEU A 166 -20.60 -23.35 -26.03
CA LEU A 166 -20.10 -22.19 -25.28
C LEU A 166 -21.25 -21.22 -24.99
N LEU A 167 -21.34 -20.74 -23.75
CA LEU A 167 -22.30 -19.71 -23.33
C LEU A 167 -21.65 -18.32 -23.31
N GLY A 168 -20.37 -18.26 -22.97
CA GLY A 168 -19.59 -17.02 -22.99
C GLY A 168 -18.36 -17.08 -22.09
N VAL A 169 -17.79 -15.91 -21.84
CA VAL A 169 -16.67 -15.68 -20.94
C VAL A 169 -16.95 -14.50 -20.02
N ILE A 170 -16.70 -14.72 -18.74
CA ILE A 170 -16.82 -13.72 -17.67
C ILE A 170 -15.42 -13.22 -17.38
N TYR A 171 -15.20 -11.92 -17.56
CA TYR A 171 -13.93 -11.28 -17.27
C TYR A 171 -13.96 -10.70 -15.86
N LEU A 172 -12.90 -10.97 -15.10
CA LEU A 172 -12.73 -10.50 -13.75
C LEU A 172 -11.45 -9.69 -13.61
N ARG A 173 -11.52 -8.65 -12.78
CA ARG A 173 -10.35 -7.81 -12.46
C ARG A 173 -10.36 -7.44 -10.99
N ASP A 174 -9.19 -7.13 -10.47
CA ASP A 174 -9.09 -6.53 -9.14
C ASP A 174 -9.47 -5.04 -9.23
N ARG A 175 -10.34 -4.59 -8.32
CA ARG A 175 -10.86 -3.23 -8.33
C ARG A 175 -9.80 -2.24 -7.85
N LEU A 176 -9.54 -1.21 -8.65
CA LEU A 176 -8.69 -0.09 -8.25
C LEU A 176 -9.32 0.66 -7.07
N ARG A 177 -8.52 1.02 -6.06
CA ARG A 177 -9.03 1.85 -4.96
C ARG A 177 -9.34 3.26 -5.46
N PRO A 178 -10.52 3.82 -5.14
CA PRO A 178 -10.89 5.17 -5.58
C PRO A 178 -9.87 6.25 -5.20
N ALA A 179 -9.20 6.09 -4.05
CA ALA A 179 -8.22 7.05 -3.57
C ALA A 179 -6.84 6.96 -4.25
N THR A 180 -6.55 5.87 -4.98
CA THR A 180 -5.22 5.61 -5.54
C THR A 180 -4.71 6.77 -6.42
N PRO A 181 -5.47 7.28 -7.42
CA PRO A 181 -4.97 8.36 -8.28
C PRO A 181 -4.62 9.62 -7.48
N ALA A 182 -5.43 9.97 -6.48
CA ALA A 182 -5.18 11.13 -5.63
C ALA A 182 -3.93 10.96 -4.76
N VAL A 183 -3.67 9.73 -4.27
CA VAL A 183 -2.47 9.39 -3.51
C VAL A 183 -1.22 9.51 -4.39
N ILE A 184 -1.22 8.91 -5.58
CA ILE A 184 -0.09 9.00 -6.51
C ILE A 184 0.22 10.46 -6.87
N ALA A 185 -0.81 11.25 -7.19
CA ALA A 185 -0.67 12.67 -7.47
C ALA A 185 -0.11 13.46 -6.26
N ALA A 186 -0.52 13.12 -5.03
CA ALA A 186 0.00 13.77 -3.82
C ALA A 186 1.48 13.47 -3.59
N LEU A 187 1.93 12.24 -3.84
CA LEU A 187 3.34 11.85 -3.73
C LEU A 187 4.20 12.53 -4.80
N ARG A 188 3.72 12.58 -6.05
CA ARG A 188 4.38 13.31 -7.14
C ARG A 188 4.51 14.81 -6.84
N ARG A 189 3.45 15.46 -6.36
CA ARG A 189 3.50 16.87 -5.91
C ARG A 189 4.45 17.09 -4.74
N ALA A 190 4.69 16.06 -3.93
CA ALA A 190 5.66 16.09 -2.86
C ALA A 190 7.11 15.88 -3.37
N GLY A 191 7.34 15.77 -4.68
CA GLY A 191 8.66 15.60 -5.28
C GLY A 191 9.19 14.17 -5.21
N SER A 192 8.31 13.17 -5.04
CA SER A 192 8.68 11.76 -5.05
C SER A 192 8.28 11.11 -6.38
N SER A 193 9.17 10.28 -6.92
CA SER A 193 8.85 9.40 -8.05
C SER A 193 8.10 8.16 -7.57
N VAL A 194 7.33 7.54 -8.46
CA VAL A 194 6.45 6.41 -8.15
C VAL A 194 6.58 5.36 -9.25
N ALA A 195 6.80 4.11 -8.85
CA ALA A 195 6.83 2.94 -9.71
C ALA A 195 5.80 1.90 -9.24
N LEU A 196 5.21 1.18 -10.19
CA LEU A 196 4.40 -0.01 -9.96
C LEU A 196 5.29 -1.24 -10.12
N VAL A 197 5.29 -2.13 -9.13
CA VAL A 197 6.05 -3.38 -9.13
C VAL A 197 5.05 -4.52 -8.91
N SER A 198 4.90 -5.44 -9.86
CA SER A 198 3.89 -6.50 -9.78
C SER A 198 4.35 -7.81 -10.39
N GLY A 199 3.86 -8.92 -9.82
CA GLY A 199 3.97 -10.25 -10.44
C GLY A 199 2.84 -10.56 -11.41
N ASP A 200 1.86 -9.66 -11.55
CA ASP A 200 0.81 -9.78 -12.55
C ASP A 200 1.34 -9.54 -13.96
N ARG A 201 0.60 -10.05 -14.95
CA ARG A 201 0.87 -9.81 -16.37
C ARG A 201 0.94 -8.33 -16.71
N ALA A 202 1.85 -7.98 -17.62
CA ALA A 202 2.05 -6.62 -18.12
C ALA A 202 0.74 -5.87 -18.42
N ALA A 203 -0.17 -6.49 -19.17
CA ALA A 203 -1.44 -5.86 -19.54
C ALA A 203 -2.32 -5.49 -18.32
N ALA A 204 -2.29 -6.29 -17.26
CA ALA A 204 -3.03 -6.03 -16.02
C ALA A 204 -2.38 -4.89 -15.22
N ALA A 205 -1.05 -4.93 -15.07
CA ALA A 205 -0.28 -3.93 -14.35
C ALA A 205 -0.37 -2.55 -15.04
N GLU A 206 -0.18 -2.49 -16.36
CA GLU A 206 -0.26 -1.25 -17.13
C GLU A 206 -1.63 -0.60 -17.06
N ARG A 207 -2.72 -1.37 -17.05
CA ARG A 207 -4.06 -0.82 -16.90
C ARG A 207 -4.23 -0.13 -15.55
N VAL A 208 -3.76 -0.76 -14.47
CA VAL A 208 -3.75 -0.16 -13.12
C VAL A 208 -2.89 1.09 -13.10
N ALA A 209 -1.70 1.05 -13.71
CA ALA A 209 -0.79 2.18 -13.79
C ALA A 209 -1.41 3.37 -14.53
N ARG A 210 -1.99 3.15 -15.71
CA ARG A 210 -2.71 4.17 -16.49
C ARG A 210 -3.84 4.80 -15.70
N ALA A 211 -4.67 3.98 -15.04
CA ALA A 211 -5.78 4.47 -14.22
C ALA A 211 -5.31 5.23 -12.96
N SER A 212 -4.09 4.93 -12.47
CA SER A 212 -3.50 5.55 -11.27
C SER A 212 -2.60 6.74 -11.57
N GLY A 213 -2.25 6.98 -12.84
CA GLY A 213 -1.27 8.01 -13.24
C GLY A 213 0.18 7.65 -12.93
N ILE A 214 0.51 6.36 -12.90
CA ILE A 214 1.88 5.85 -12.74
C ILE A 214 2.49 5.61 -14.13
N GLU A 215 3.69 6.12 -14.36
CA GLU A 215 4.41 5.99 -15.64
C GLU A 215 5.43 4.84 -15.64
N GLU A 216 6.10 4.59 -14.52
CA GLU A 216 7.09 3.53 -14.39
C GLU A 216 6.40 2.23 -13.92
N VAL A 217 6.41 1.20 -14.76
CA VAL A 217 5.73 -0.08 -14.50
C VAL A 217 6.68 -1.24 -14.74
N HIS A 218 6.80 -2.11 -13.75
CA HIS A 218 7.54 -3.35 -13.82
C HIS A 218 6.58 -4.50 -13.47
N ALA A 219 6.32 -5.36 -14.45
CA ALA A 219 5.30 -6.42 -14.39
C ALA A 219 5.95 -7.78 -14.68
N ASP A 220 5.16 -8.86 -14.53
CA ASP A 220 5.61 -10.25 -14.71
C ASP A 220 6.83 -10.60 -13.81
N LEU A 221 6.96 -9.95 -12.66
CA LEU A 221 8.10 -10.12 -11.76
C LEU A 221 7.90 -11.27 -10.76
N THR A 222 8.94 -12.08 -10.61
CA THR A 222 9.11 -12.96 -9.46
C THR A 222 9.46 -12.17 -8.19
N PRO A 223 9.30 -12.73 -6.98
CA PRO A 223 9.68 -12.07 -5.73
C PRO A 223 11.16 -11.60 -5.70
N ASN A 224 12.08 -12.35 -6.31
CA ASN A 224 13.48 -11.98 -6.40
C ASN A 224 13.72 -10.81 -7.36
N GLU A 225 13.01 -10.76 -8.49
CA GLU A 225 13.14 -9.63 -9.43
C GLU A 225 12.57 -8.35 -8.83
N LYS A 226 11.49 -8.43 -8.03
CA LYS A 226 11.00 -7.26 -7.26
C LYS A 226 12.10 -6.71 -6.34
N LEU A 227 12.81 -7.61 -5.64
CA LEU A 227 13.94 -7.26 -4.78
C LEU A 227 15.08 -6.59 -5.56
N GLU A 228 15.44 -7.13 -6.71
CA GLU A 228 16.50 -6.59 -7.56
C GLU A 228 16.19 -5.16 -8.04
N TRP A 229 14.93 -4.87 -8.39
CA TRP A 229 14.49 -3.51 -8.72
C TRP A 229 14.67 -2.54 -7.55
N ILE A 230 14.26 -2.95 -6.35
CA ILE A 230 14.43 -2.14 -5.14
C ILE A 230 15.91 -1.84 -4.90
N GLN A 231 16.77 -2.86 -4.97
CA GLN A 231 18.21 -2.67 -4.81
C GLN A 231 18.83 -1.80 -5.90
N ARG A 232 18.34 -1.90 -7.13
CA ARG A 232 18.78 -1.06 -8.25
C ARG A 232 18.51 0.41 -7.98
N TRP A 233 17.30 0.77 -7.61
CA TRP A 233 16.97 2.17 -7.29
C TRP A 233 17.79 2.71 -6.12
N ARG A 234 18.06 1.88 -5.10
CA ARG A 234 18.95 2.26 -3.99
C ARG A 234 20.38 2.52 -4.46
N ARG A 235 20.91 1.70 -5.38
CA ARG A 235 22.23 1.92 -6.02
C ARG A 235 22.26 3.18 -6.88
N GLU A 236 21.12 3.58 -7.46
CA GLU A 236 20.95 4.87 -8.16
C GLU A 236 20.87 6.08 -7.20
N GLY A 237 21.01 5.87 -5.89
CA GLY A 237 21.00 6.93 -4.87
C GLY A 237 19.59 7.35 -4.43
N LYS A 238 18.55 6.59 -4.80
CA LYS A 238 17.18 6.84 -4.32
C LYS A 238 17.02 6.32 -2.89
N THR A 239 16.23 7.02 -2.10
CA THR A 239 15.69 6.51 -0.83
C THR A 239 14.32 5.93 -1.12
N VAL A 240 14.24 4.60 -1.08
CA VAL A 240 13.11 3.82 -1.60
C VAL A 240 12.17 3.44 -0.47
N ALA A 241 10.89 3.76 -0.63
CA ALA A 241 9.82 3.21 0.17
C ALA A 241 9.09 2.10 -0.61
N MET A 242 8.93 0.92 -0.02
CA MET A 242 8.08 -0.14 -0.56
C MET A 242 6.72 -0.10 0.15
N VAL A 243 5.63 -0.07 -0.62
CA VAL A 243 4.25 -0.09 -0.11
C VAL A 243 3.59 -1.39 -0.56
N GLY A 244 3.15 -2.21 0.40
CA GLY A 244 2.62 -3.55 0.11
C GLY A 244 1.66 -4.07 1.18
N ASP A 245 1.09 -5.25 0.94
CA ASP A 245 0.21 -5.92 1.90
C ASP A 245 0.96 -6.76 2.96
N GLY A 246 2.25 -7.04 2.72
CA GLY A 246 3.12 -7.76 3.65
C GLY A 246 2.99 -9.29 3.61
N ILE A 247 2.09 -9.85 2.80
CA ILE A 247 1.91 -11.31 2.69
C ILE A 247 2.81 -11.86 1.58
N ASN A 248 2.75 -11.25 0.40
CA ASN A 248 3.49 -11.74 -0.78
C ASN A 248 4.81 -10.99 -1.02
N ASP A 249 4.99 -9.84 -0.39
CA ASP A 249 6.10 -8.90 -0.67
C ASP A 249 7.12 -8.79 0.47
N ALA A 250 7.12 -9.74 1.39
CA ALA A 250 8.01 -9.77 2.56
C ALA A 250 9.50 -9.47 2.22
N PRO A 251 10.12 -10.11 1.21
CA PRO A 251 11.51 -9.83 0.85
C PRO A 251 11.71 -8.41 0.30
N SER A 252 10.72 -7.90 -0.45
CA SER A 252 10.76 -6.57 -1.06
C SER A 252 10.60 -5.46 -0.01
N LEU A 253 9.70 -5.65 0.97
CA LEU A 253 9.52 -4.73 2.09
C LEU A 253 10.79 -4.61 2.93
N THR A 254 11.43 -5.75 3.22
CA THR A 254 12.66 -5.79 4.03
C THR A 254 13.85 -5.10 3.36
N ALA A 255 13.91 -5.12 2.02
CA ALA A 255 15.04 -4.57 1.27
C ALA A 255 14.95 -3.07 0.97
N ALA A 256 13.76 -2.49 1.11
CA ALA A 256 13.55 -1.04 0.99
C ALA A 256 14.22 -0.30 2.15
N ASP A 257 14.44 1.01 2.00
CA ASP A 257 14.96 1.82 3.11
C ASP A 257 13.90 2.04 4.19
N VAL A 258 12.62 2.03 3.79
CA VAL A 258 11.47 2.00 4.70
C VAL A 258 10.30 1.27 4.05
N SER A 259 9.58 0.49 4.84
CA SER A 259 8.42 -0.28 4.38
C SER A 259 7.11 0.28 4.94
N LEU A 260 6.08 0.31 4.10
CA LEU A 260 4.72 0.70 4.49
C LEU A 260 3.77 -0.48 4.24
N GLY A 261 3.24 -1.04 5.32
CA GLY A 261 2.33 -2.18 5.30
C GLY A 261 0.90 -1.78 5.66
N ARG A 262 -0.08 -2.56 5.17
CA ARG A 262 -1.50 -2.34 5.45
C ARG A 262 -1.96 -3.17 6.65
N GLY A 263 -2.69 -2.55 7.58
CA GLY A 263 -3.12 -3.18 8.84
C GLY A 263 -4.55 -3.72 8.86
N ALA A 264 -5.19 -4.00 7.72
CA ALA A 264 -6.62 -4.35 7.68
C ALA A 264 -6.96 -5.83 7.52
N ARG A 265 -6.02 -6.63 7.00
CA ARG A 265 -6.21 -8.07 6.71
C ARG A 265 -5.01 -8.94 7.03
N GLY A 266 -3.98 -8.39 7.68
CA GLY A 266 -2.74 -9.10 7.96
C GLY A 266 -2.85 -9.97 9.20
N SER A 267 -2.49 -11.25 9.06
CA SER A 267 -1.99 -12.05 10.19
C SER A 267 -0.88 -11.28 10.92
N ASP A 268 -0.62 -11.60 12.18
CA ASP A 268 0.46 -10.99 12.97
C ASP A 268 1.80 -10.92 12.21
N ALA A 269 2.03 -11.84 11.27
CA ALA A 269 3.19 -11.90 10.39
C ALA A 269 3.32 -10.69 9.42
N ALA A 270 2.24 -10.22 8.79
CA ALA A 270 2.30 -9.08 7.86
C ALA A 270 2.48 -7.75 8.62
N LEU A 271 1.89 -7.64 9.81
CA LEU A 271 2.13 -6.53 10.72
C LEU A 271 3.59 -6.52 11.21
N ALA A 272 4.22 -7.68 11.38
CA ALA A 272 5.57 -7.81 11.93
C ALA A 272 6.67 -7.18 11.06
N GLN A 273 6.48 -7.11 9.74
CA GLN A 273 7.56 -6.74 8.81
C GLN A 273 7.56 -5.27 8.37
N ALA A 274 6.46 -4.54 8.58
CA ALA A 274 6.38 -3.15 8.16
C ALA A 274 6.94 -2.17 9.20
N ASP A 275 7.74 -1.21 8.72
CA ASP A 275 8.26 -0.09 9.52
C ASP A 275 7.17 0.93 9.83
N VAL A 276 6.22 1.11 8.90
CA VAL A 276 5.05 1.98 9.05
C VAL A 276 3.79 1.20 8.70
N ILE A 277 2.86 1.11 9.63
CA ILE A 277 1.59 0.39 9.45
C ILE A 277 0.46 1.39 9.22
N LEU A 278 -0.24 1.22 8.10
CA LEU A 278 -1.42 1.99 7.70
C LEU A 278 -2.68 1.29 8.23
N MET A 279 -3.28 1.84 9.29
CA MET A 279 -4.46 1.25 9.90
C MET A 279 -5.70 1.43 9.01
N HIS A 280 -6.67 0.51 9.13
CA HIS A 280 -7.97 0.56 8.44
C HIS A 280 -7.91 0.55 6.90
N ASP A 281 -6.85 -0.01 6.32
CA ASP A 281 -6.76 -0.18 4.88
C ASP A 281 -6.73 1.14 4.07
N ARG A 282 -6.25 2.23 4.69
CA ARG A 282 -6.28 3.57 4.08
C ARG A 282 -4.96 3.91 3.41
N ILE A 283 -4.88 3.74 2.10
CA ILE A 283 -3.71 4.13 1.29
C ILE A 283 -3.48 5.66 1.28
N GLU A 284 -4.53 6.43 1.59
CA GLU A 284 -4.51 7.89 1.83
C GLU A 284 -3.55 8.30 2.95
N ASN A 285 -3.23 7.37 3.84
CA ASN A 285 -2.30 7.60 4.92
C ASN A 285 -0.83 7.61 4.46
N VAL A 286 -0.49 7.06 3.28
CA VAL A 286 0.88 7.11 2.73
C VAL A 286 1.39 8.55 2.58
N PRO A 287 0.71 9.46 1.84
CA PRO A 287 1.17 10.85 1.71
C PRO A 287 1.09 11.60 3.04
N THR A 288 0.16 11.25 3.93
CA THR A 288 0.06 11.82 5.27
C THR A 288 1.25 11.44 6.15
N ALA A 289 1.69 10.19 6.10
CA ALA A 289 2.87 9.70 6.80
C ALA A 289 4.13 10.43 6.32
N LEU A 290 4.33 10.53 5.00
CA LEU A 290 5.44 11.29 4.41
C LEU A 290 5.47 12.74 4.88
N ARG A 291 4.33 13.44 4.85
CA ARG A 291 4.21 14.84 5.33
C ARG A 291 4.57 14.97 6.80
N ARG A 292 4.09 14.06 7.65
CA ARG A 292 4.37 14.05 9.10
C ARG A 292 5.86 13.82 9.35
N SER A 293 6.46 12.83 8.68
CA SER A 293 7.89 12.54 8.76
C SER A 293 8.74 13.73 8.32
N ARG A 294 8.45 14.36 7.18
CA ARG A 294 9.18 15.55 6.71
C ARG A 294 9.06 16.73 7.67
N ARG A 295 7.90 16.92 8.30
CA ARG A 295 7.70 17.97 9.31
C ARG A 295 8.45 17.66 10.61
N ALA A 296 8.48 16.40 11.04
CA ALA A 296 9.29 15.96 12.18
C ALA A 296 10.77 16.25 11.91
N ARG A 297 11.30 15.88 10.73
CA ARG A 297 12.67 16.19 10.32
C ARG A 297 12.97 17.69 10.33
N ARG A 298 12.03 18.54 9.92
CA ARG A 298 12.18 20.00 10.01
C ARG A 298 12.26 20.49 11.46
N ILE A 299 11.42 19.97 12.35
CA ILE A 299 11.43 20.34 13.77
C ILE A 299 12.71 19.84 14.45
N ILE A 300 13.19 18.64 14.12
CA ILE A 300 14.48 18.14 14.59
C ILE A 300 15.60 19.09 14.20
N ARG A 301 15.65 19.54 12.93
CA ARG A 301 16.63 20.53 12.47
C ARG A 301 16.51 21.84 13.26
N GLN A 302 15.30 22.34 13.50
CA GLN A 302 15.09 23.54 14.32
C GLN A 302 15.61 23.37 15.74
N ASN A 303 15.29 22.24 16.37
CA ASN A 303 15.72 21.93 17.73
C ASN A 303 17.25 21.82 17.83
N LEU A 304 17.90 21.22 16.82
CA LEU A 304 19.35 21.15 16.72
C LEU A 304 19.98 22.54 16.60
N PHE A 305 19.41 23.41 15.74
CA PHE A 305 19.85 24.81 15.61
C PHE A 305 19.67 25.61 16.91
N ILE A 306 18.53 25.47 17.59
CA ILE A 306 18.26 26.14 18.87
C ILE A 306 19.25 25.67 19.94
N SER A 307 19.45 24.36 20.05
CA SER A 307 20.31 23.77 21.08
C SER A 307 21.77 24.14 20.88
N LEU A 308 22.30 23.94 19.67
CA LEU A 308 23.70 24.28 19.36
C LEU A 308 23.93 25.79 19.40
N GLY A 309 22.98 26.58 18.89
CA GLY A 309 23.05 28.04 18.94
C GLY A 309 23.07 28.56 20.39
N THR A 310 22.24 28.00 21.27
CA THR A 310 22.23 28.36 22.69
C THR A 310 23.56 28.01 23.35
N VAL A 311 24.08 26.79 23.16
CA VAL A 311 25.37 26.38 23.72
C VAL A 311 26.49 27.31 23.23
N ALA A 312 26.57 27.60 21.93
CA ALA A 312 27.59 28.48 21.36
C ALA A 312 27.55 29.90 21.95
N VAL A 313 26.35 30.47 22.09
CA VAL A 313 26.16 31.80 22.69
C VAL A 313 26.56 31.79 24.17
N LEU A 314 26.08 30.82 24.96
CA LEU A 314 26.36 30.77 26.40
C LEU A 314 27.84 30.51 26.68
N VAL A 315 28.48 29.61 25.93
CA VAL A 315 29.93 29.35 26.02
C VAL A 315 30.72 30.60 25.64
N GLY A 316 30.37 31.27 24.54
CA GLY A 316 31.02 32.53 24.14
C GLY A 316 30.91 33.62 25.22
N CYS A 317 29.72 33.79 25.81
CA CYS A 317 29.52 34.71 26.92
C CYS A 317 30.30 34.31 28.19
N ALA A 318 30.38 33.02 28.50
CA ALA A 318 31.14 32.51 29.63
C ALA A 318 32.66 32.71 29.47
N LEU A 319 33.19 32.48 28.26
CA LEU A 319 34.60 32.74 27.93
C LEU A 319 34.93 34.23 28.00
N ALA A 320 34.02 35.10 27.57
CA ALA A 320 34.15 36.55 27.70
C ALA A 320 33.96 37.06 29.14
N GLN A 321 33.73 36.17 30.12
CA GLN A 321 33.39 36.50 31.52
C GLN A 321 32.15 37.40 31.69
N LYS A 322 31.23 37.39 30.72
CA LYS A 322 30.06 38.28 30.67
C LYS A 322 28.79 37.70 31.29
N ILE A 323 28.82 36.49 31.85
CA ILE A 323 27.59 35.82 32.32
C ILE A 323 27.70 35.32 33.76
N LYS A 324 26.67 35.63 34.55
CA LYS A 324 26.46 35.05 35.89
C LYS A 324 25.95 33.63 35.77
N LEU A 325 26.32 32.75 36.71
CA LEU A 325 25.89 31.35 36.71
C LEU A 325 24.36 31.20 36.58
N SER A 326 23.58 31.97 37.33
CA SER A 326 22.11 31.92 37.29
C SER A 326 21.53 32.15 35.89
N LEU A 327 22.04 33.15 35.17
CA LEU A 327 21.62 33.45 33.79
C LEU A 327 22.03 32.33 32.83
N GLY A 328 23.20 31.73 33.04
CA GLY A 328 23.64 30.56 32.28
C GLY A 328 22.70 29.37 32.44
N VAL A 329 22.27 29.06 33.68
CA VAL A 329 21.32 27.99 33.97
C VAL A 329 19.96 28.28 33.34
N VAL A 330 19.44 29.50 33.47
CA VAL A 330 18.14 29.88 32.87
C VAL A 330 18.18 29.74 31.34
N GLY A 331 19.26 30.17 30.69
CA GLY A 331 19.41 30.00 29.24
C GLY A 331 19.48 28.52 28.83
N HIS A 332 20.23 27.72 29.60
CA HIS A 332 20.38 26.30 29.35
C HIS A 332 19.05 25.55 29.48
N GLU A 333 18.38 25.63 30.63
CA GLU A 333 17.10 24.96 30.86
C GLU A 333 15.96 25.54 30.01
N GLY A 334 15.98 26.86 29.80
CA GLY A 334 15.03 27.54 28.91
C GLY A 334 15.08 26.97 27.49
N SER A 335 16.28 26.69 26.96
CA SER A 335 16.42 26.08 25.64
C SER A 335 15.83 24.66 25.57
N THR A 336 15.95 23.87 26.64
CA THR A 336 15.32 22.56 26.76
C THR A 336 13.80 22.68 26.67
N VAL A 337 13.20 23.62 27.40
CA VAL A 337 11.74 23.86 27.34
C VAL A 337 11.32 24.29 25.93
N VAL A 338 12.06 25.20 25.29
CA VAL A 338 11.77 25.66 23.92
C VAL A 338 11.80 24.50 22.92
N VAL A 339 12.80 23.62 22.99
CA VAL A 339 12.94 22.43 22.13
C VAL A 339 11.76 21.49 22.29
N VAL A 340 11.34 21.21 23.53
CA VAL A 340 10.19 20.35 23.82
C VAL A 340 8.89 20.98 23.29
N LEU A 341 8.66 22.26 23.57
CA LEU A 341 7.48 22.99 23.07
C LEU A 341 7.43 23.03 21.54
N ASN A 342 8.58 23.16 20.87
CA ASN A 342 8.66 23.10 19.42
C ASN A 342 8.30 21.71 18.89
N GLY A 343 8.73 20.64 19.57
CA GLY A 343 8.32 19.25 19.32
C GLY A 343 6.80 19.06 19.39
N LEU A 344 6.15 19.60 20.42
CA LEU A 344 4.69 19.50 20.63
C LEU A 344 3.86 20.12 19.50
N ARG A 345 4.43 20.97 18.64
CA ARG A 345 3.73 21.51 17.45
C ARG A 345 3.29 20.43 16.46
N LEU A 346 3.87 19.22 16.54
CA LEU A 346 3.43 18.05 15.77
C LEU A 346 2.06 17.50 16.22
N LEU A 347 1.63 17.76 17.46
CA LEU A 347 0.31 17.34 17.97
C LEU A 347 -0.84 18.18 17.39
N ARG A 348 -0.60 19.46 17.11
CA ARG A 348 -1.63 20.41 16.66
C ARG A 348 -2.01 20.24 15.18
N ILE A 349 -1.51 19.19 14.53
CA ILE A 349 -1.80 18.93 13.12
C ILE A 349 -3.21 18.34 13.03
N ARG A 350 -4.17 19.20 12.69
CA ARG A 350 -5.50 18.80 12.23
C ARG A 350 -5.33 17.79 11.08
N PRO A 351 -6.10 16.70 11.05
CA PRO A 351 -6.22 15.90 9.83
C PRO A 351 -6.66 16.85 8.71
N ASP A 352 -6.02 16.76 7.54
CA ASP A 352 -6.50 17.50 6.37
C ASP A 352 -7.93 17.02 6.12
N ARG A 353 -8.90 17.90 6.39
CA ARG A 353 -10.26 17.75 5.89
C ARG A 353 -10.19 18.06 4.40
N ASN A 354 -10.05 17.04 3.57
CA ASN A 354 -10.47 17.12 2.17
C ASN A 354 -11.82 16.41 2.13
N THR A 355 -12.97 17.06 1.90
CA THR A 355 -13.48 17.59 0.62
C THR A 355 -13.18 16.68 -0.55
#